data_AF-A0A382I8I2-F1
#
_entry.id   AF-A0A382I8I2-F1
#
_cell.length_a   1.000
_cell.length_b   1.000
_cell.length_c   1.000
_cell.angle_alpha   90.00
_cell.angle_beta   90.00
_cell.angle_gamma   90.00
#
_symmetry.space_group_name_H-M   'P 1'
#
loop_
_entity.id
_entity.type
_entity.pdbx_description
1 polymer ?
#
loop_
_entity_poly.entity_id
_entity_poly.type
_entity_poly.pdbx_seq_one_letter_code
_entity_poly.pdbx_strand_id
1 'polypeptide(L)'
;MFLAGVPIPGYTKDRPPGNISVILLEGGMDGLTAVPPYGDPNLITMRQKITPKDFKKVNSFFGLHPSLPNFTKLMARNNASVVHATSFPYIKRSHFEGQNLMEGGGLSPFAEKTGWLGRSLDLAQVPGRALSLDMPLILRGNKDIDNFYPASIKNSTLK
;
A
#
# COMPACT_ATOMS: atom_id res chain seq x y z
N MET A 1 -4.30 -11.49 -16.13
CA MET A 1 -4.99 -10.23 -16.43
C MET A 1 -3.94 -9.13 -16.40
N PHE A 2 -3.43 -8.71 -17.58
CA PHE A 2 -2.45 -7.62 -17.64
C PHE A 2 -3.23 -6.30 -17.54
N LEU A 3 -3.14 -5.62 -16.39
CA LEU A 3 -3.49 -4.20 -16.30
C LEU A 3 -2.33 -3.39 -16.89
N ALA A 4 -2.18 -3.44 -18.21
CA ALA A 4 -1.34 -2.53 -18.96
C ALA A 4 -2.22 -1.95 -20.06
N GLY A 5 -2.95 -0.90 -19.70
CA GLY A 5 -3.83 -0.17 -20.60
C GLY A 5 -3.93 1.27 -20.12
N VAL A 6 -4.13 2.19 -21.08
CA VAL A 6 -4.56 3.57 -20.82
C VAL A 6 -5.61 3.55 -19.71
N PRO A 7 -5.55 4.42 -18.69
CA PRO A 7 -6.59 4.47 -17.68
C PRO A 7 -7.91 4.81 -18.38
N ILE A 8 -8.74 3.80 -18.62
CA ILE A 8 -10.11 3.99 -19.08
C ILE A 8 -10.89 4.35 -17.82
N PRO A 9 -11.37 5.60 -17.68
CA PRO A 9 -12.25 5.92 -16.56
C PRO A 9 -13.51 5.06 -16.67
N GLY A 10 -13.66 4.12 -15.74
CA GLY A 10 -14.86 3.32 -15.57
C GLY A 10 -15.64 3.88 -14.39
N TYR A 11 -16.88 4.30 -14.62
CA TYR A 11 -17.78 4.64 -13.53
C TYR A 11 -18.55 3.38 -13.13
N THR A 12 -18.62 3.10 -11.83
CA THR A 12 -19.61 2.14 -11.33
C THR A 12 -20.99 2.72 -11.59
N LYS A 13 -21.95 1.89 -12.01
CA LYS A 13 -23.34 2.32 -12.24
C LYS A 13 -23.94 2.98 -10.99
N ASP A 14 -23.61 2.42 -9.82
CA ASP A 14 -24.06 2.89 -8.52
C ASP A 14 -22.86 3.06 -7.57
N ARG A 15 -23.05 3.79 -6.46
CA ARG A 15 -22.03 3.87 -5.40
C ARG A 15 -21.89 2.49 -4.74
N PRO A 16 -20.74 1.81 -4.84
CA PRO A 16 -20.58 0.52 -4.19
C PRO A 16 -20.68 0.67 -2.67
N PRO A 17 -21.36 -0.25 -1.97
CA PRO A 17 -21.48 -0.20 -0.53
C PRO A 17 -20.11 -0.42 0.13
N GLY A 18 -19.86 0.29 1.24
CA GLY A 18 -18.69 0.09 2.10
C GLY A 18 -17.71 1.27 2.12
N ASN A 19 -16.61 1.06 2.84
CA ASN A 19 -15.53 2.02 3.00
C ASN A 19 -14.24 1.42 2.45
N ILE A 20 -13.42 2.24 1.79
CA ILE A 20 -12.06 1.90 1.41
C ILE A 20 -11.13 2.52 2.46
N SER A 21 -10.25 1.70 3.04
CA SER A 21 -9.18 2.17 3.90
C SER A 21 -7.86 2.00 3.17
N VAL A 22 -7.13 3.10 3.00
CA VAL A 22 -5.77 3.11 2.45
C VAL A 22 -4.80 3.31 3.61
N ILE A 23 -3.89 2.35 3.79
CA ILE A 23 -2.85 2.41 4.82
C ILE A 23 -1.51 2.55 4.12
N LEU A 24 -0.84 3.66 4.38
CA LEU A 24 0.52 3.92 3.94
C LEU A 24 1.46 3.53 5.07
N LEU A 25 2.37 2.59 4.81
CA LEU A 25 3.37 2.17 5.78
C LEU A 25 4.65 2.96 5.56
N GLU A 26 5.01 3.78 6.54
CA GLU A 26 6.31 4.43 6.62
C GLU A 26 7.32 3.47 7.30
N GLY A 27 8.61 3.53 6.92
CA GLY A 27 9.66 2.72 7.56
C GLY A 27 10.30 1.64 6.69
N GLY A 28 9.99 1.59 5.38
CA GLY A 28 10.79 0.83 4.41
C GLY A 28 10.74 -0.68 4.57
N MET A 29 9.53 -1.25 4.68
CA MET A 29 9.34 -2.70 4.76
C MET A 29 10.01 -3.42 3.57
N ASP A 30 10.82 -4.42 3.86
CA ASP A 30 11.44 -5.27 2.86
C ASP A 30 10.45 -6.32 2.32
N GLY A 31 9.84 -6.01 1.17
CA GLY A 31 8.87 -6.89 0.52
C GLY A 31 9.41 -8.28 0.16
N LEU A 32 10.71 -8.40 -0.14
CA LEU A 32 11.34 -9.70 -0.46
C LEU A 32 11.53 -10.58 0.78
N THR A 33 11.53 -10.00 1.98
CA THR A 33 11.54 -10.76 3.24
C THR A 33 10.12 -11.01 3.75
N ALA A 34 9.21 -10.05 3.56
CA ALA A 34 7.81 -10.19 3.97
C ALA A 34 7.08 -11.29 3.17
N VAL A 35 7.28 -11.32 1.86
CA VAL A 35 6.65 -12.28 0.93
C VAL A 35 7.72 -12.86 -0.01
N PRO A 36 8.60 -13.76 0.48
CA PRO A 36 9.74 -14.22 -0.28
C PRO A 36 9.35 -15.06 -1.50
N PRO A 37 9.94 -14.78 -2.70
CA PRO A 37 9.84 -15.65 -3.87
C PRO A 37 10.79 -16.84 -3.75
N TYR A 38 10.55 -17.73 -2.78
CA TYR A 38 11.47 -18.84 -2.46
C TYR A 38 11.70 -19.82 -3.62
N GLY A 39 10.81 -19.84 -4.62
CA GLY A 39 10.99 -20.64 -5.83
C GLY A 39 12.07 -20.09 -6.77
N ASP A 40 12.54 -18.86 -6.56
CA ASP A 40 13.67 -18.28 -7.28
C ASP A 40 15.00 -18.82 -6.72
N PRO A 41 15.80 -19.56 -7.50
CA PRO A 41 17.08 -20.09 -7.04
C PRO A 41 18.09 -18.99 -6.65
N ASN A 42 17.93 -17.77 -7.17
CA ASN A 42 18.80 -16.65 -6.85
C ASN A 42 18.50 -16.02 -5.48
N LEU A 43 17.28 -16.19 -4.95
CA LEU A 43 16.88 -15.54 -3.70
C LEU A 43 17.80 -15.93 -2.54
N ILE A 44 18.03 -17.23 -2.36
CA ILE A 44 18.87 -17.72 -1.26
C ILE A 44 20.32 -17.29 -1.47
N THR A 45 20.84 -17.38 -2.70
CA THR A 45 22.20 -16.93 -3.02
C THR A 45 22.41 -15.45 -2.68
N MET A 46 21.43 -14.60 -2.95
CA MET A 46 21.54 -13.14 -2.75
C MET A 46 21.14 -12.67 -1.35
N ARG A 47 20.25 -13.39 -0.65
CA ARG A 47 19.58 -12.91 0.58
C ARG A 47 19.54 -13.95 1.71
N GLN A 48 20.43 -14.94 1.71
CA GLN A 48 20.43 -16.05 2.68
C GLN A 48 20.27 -15.60 4.15
N LYS A 49 20.95 -14.52 4.55
CA LYS A 49 21.00 -14.05 5.94
C LYS A 49 19.67 -13.50 6.46
N ILE A 50 18.82 -13.01 5.57
CA ILE A 50 17.57 -12.30 5.92
C ILE A 50 16.31 -13.01 5.41
N THR A 51 16.47 -14.05 4.59
CA THR A 51 15.34 -14.86 4.13
C THR A 51 14.93 -15.85 5.23
N PRO A 52 13.67 -15.85 5.70
CA PRO A 52 13.23 -16.80 6.71
C PRO A 52 13.30 -18.23 6.15
N LYS A 53 13.58 -19.21 7.01
CA LYS A 53 13.63 -20.63 6.61
C LYS A 53 12.27 -21.33 6.78
N ASP A 54 11.39 -20.76 7.58
CA ASP A 54 10.12 -21.31 8.05
C ASP A 54 8.90 -20.52 7.53
N PHE A 55 9.02 -19.93 6.33
CA PHE A 55 7.92 -19.21 5.70
C PHE A 55 6.70 -20.12 5.48
N LYS A 56 5.51 -19.52 5.59
CA LYS A 56 4.25 -20.19 5.25
C LYS A 56 4.05 -20.12 3.74
N LYS A 57 4.10 -21.28 3.07
CA LYS A 57 3.94 -21.36 1.61
C LYS A 57 2.56 -20.85 1.21
N VAL A 58 2.52 -19.93 0.25
CA VAL A 58 1.29 -19.44 -0.39
C VAL A 58 0.98 -20.26 -1.64
N ASN A 59 2.00 -20.51 -2.45
CA ASN A 59 1.94 -21.36 -3.64
C ASN A 59 3.33 -22.00 -3.86
N SER A 60 3.61 -22.55 -5.04
CA SER A 60 4.91 -23.17 -5.34
C SER A 60 6.10 -22.21 -5.37
N PHE A 61 5.87 -20.91 -5.50
CA PHE A 61 6.90 -19.90 -5.72
C PHE A 61 7.05 -18.87 -4.59
N PHE A 62 5.95 -18.52 -3.90
CA PHE A 62 5.91 -17.49 -2.86
C PHE A 62 5.55 -18.05 -1.48
N GLY A 63 6.19 -17.48 -0.45
CA GLY A 63 5.87 -17.72 0.96
C GLY A 63 5.53 -16.43 1.70
N LEU A 64 5.08 -16.55 2.95
CA LEU A 64 4.86 -15.44 3.88
C LEU A 64 5.78 -15.56 5.08
N HIS A 65 6.32 -14.43 5.53
CA HIS A 65 7.14 -14.35 6.73
C HIS A 65 6.34 -14.83 7.97
N PRO A 66 6.93 -15.64 8.88
CA PRO A 66 6.22 -16.19 10.05
C PRO A 66 5.66 -15.11 10.99
N SER A 67 6.32 -13.94 11.06
CA SER A 67 5.83 -12.77 11.82
C SER A 67 4.59 -12.09 11.24
N LEU A 68 3.99 -12.62 10.16
CA LEU A 68 2.74 -12.14 9.57
C LEU A 68 1.59 -13.16 9.76
N PRO A 69 1.30 -13.63 10.99
CA PRO A 69 0.31 -14.69 11.21
C PRO A 69 -1.10 -14.26 10.84
N ASN A 70 -1.46 -12.99 11.06
CA ASN A 70 -2.78 -12.46 10.71
C ASN A 70 -2.95 -12.34 9.19
N PHE A 71 -1.93 -11.84 8.48
CA PHE A 71 -1.95 -11.77 7.03
C PHE A 71 -2.02 -13.17 6.39
N THR A 72 -1.30 -14.14 6.97
CA THR A 72 -1.39 -15.56 6.56
C THR A 72 -2.82 -16.09 6.67
N LYS A 73 -3.52 -15.80 7.77
CA LYS A 73 -4.94 -16.20 7.95
C LYS A 73 -5.86 -15.53 6.92
N LEU A 74 -5.61 -14.26 6.58
CA LEU A 74 -6.40 -13.54 5.58
C LEU A 74 -6.18 -14.11 4.18
N MET A 75 -4.93 -14.36 3.79
CA MET A 75 -4.56 -14.98 2.52
C MET A 75 -5.21 -16.37 2.38
N ALA A 76 -5.15 -17.20 3.42
CA ALA A 76 -5.77 -18.53 3.42
C ALA A 76 -7.31 -18.52 3.26
N ARG A 77 -7.96 -17.39 3.59
CA ARG A 77 -9.40 -17.18 3.44
C ARG A 77 -9.78 -16.43 2.16
N ASN A 78 -8.83 -16.18 1.25
CA ASN A 78 -9.00 -15.34 0.07
C ASN A 78 -9.42 -13.88 0.39
N ASN A 79 -9.07 -13.39 1.59
CA ASN A 79 -9.38 -12.03 2.05
C ASN A 79 -8.16 -11.09 1.98
N ALA A 80 -7.06 -11.53 1.37
CA ALA A 80 -5.87 -10.72 1.14
C ALA A 80 -5.17 -11.17 -0.14
N SER A 81 -4.41 -10.26 -0.73
CA SER A 81 -3.58 -10.50 -1.91
C SER A 81 -2.28 -9.72 -1.81
N VAL A 82 -1.24 -10.20 -2.49
CA VAL A 82 0.04 -9.50 -2.63
C VAL A 82 0.28 -9.23 -4.10
N VAL A 83 0.70 -8.01 -4.43
CA VAL A 83 1.10 -7.63 -5.78
C VAL A 83 2.61 -7.38 -5.76
N HIS A 84 3.35 -8.17 -6.53
CA HIS A 84 4.81 -8.07 -6.66
C HIS A 84 5.20 -7.31 -7.93
N ALA A 85 6.49 -6.99 -8.04
CA ALA A 85 7.08 -6.31 -9.20
C ALA A 85 6.40 -4.97 -9.54
N THR A 86 5.85 -4.30 -8.53
CA THR A 86 5.30 -2.95 -8.65
C THR A 86 6.39 -1.91 -8.38
N SER A 87 6.40 -0.83 -9.14
CA SER A 87 7.31 0.30 -8.95
C SER A 87 6.64 1.57 -9.46
N PHE A 88 7.06 2.72 -8.95
CA PHE A 88 6.77 4.04 -9.49
C PHE A 88 8.07 4.64 -10.03
N PRO A 89 8.05 5.64 -10.94
CA PRO A 89 9.24 6.09 -11.69
C PRO A 89 10.21 6.95 -10.85
N TYR A 90 10.59 6.47 -9.66
CA TYR A 90 11.54 7.09 -8.76
C TYR A 90 12.69 6.14 -8.46
N ILE A 91 13.90 6.54 -8.85
CA ILE A 91 15.12 5.71 -8.77
C ILE A 91 16.19 6.29 -7.83
N LYS A 92 15.88 7.39 -7.16
CA LYS A 92 16.80 8.04 -6.20
C LYS A 92 16.60 7.44 -4.80
N ARG A 93 17.35 7.95 -3.81
CA ARG A 93 17.45 7.38 -2.45
C ARG A 93 16.84 8.24 -1.34
N SER A 94 15.98 9.21 -1.66
CA SER A 94 15.30 10.03 -0.65
C SER A 94 13.93 9.45 -0.33
N HIS A 95 13.73 9.07 0.94
CA HIS A 95 12.44 8.64 1.45
C HIS A 95 11.37 9.74 1.31
N PHE A 96 11.74 11.00 1.56
CA PHE A 96 10.83 12.15 1.44
C PHE A 96 10.34 12.37 0.01
N GLU A 97 11.25 12.32 -0.97
CA GLU A 97 10.89 12.48 -2.39
C GLU A 97 10.05 11.28 -2.87
N GLY A 98 10.46 10.06 -2.51
CA GLY A 98 9.76 8.84 -2.91
C GLY A 98 8.35 8.77 -2.35
N GLN A 99 8.17 9.10 -1.07
CA GLN A 99 6.85 9.19 -0.44
C GLN A 99 6.00 10.29 -1.08
N ASN A 100 6.58 11.46 -1.34
CA ASN A 100 5.86 12.55 -2.00
C ASN A 100 5.32 12.16 -3.40
N LEU A 101 6.14 11.48 -4.21
CA LEU A 101 5.72 10.97 -5.52
C LEU A 101 4.62 9.91 -5.41
N MET A 102 4.77 8.98 -4.47
CA MET A 102 3.82 7.89 -4.25
C MET A 102 2.44 8.40 -3.77
N GLU A 103 2.42 9.42 -2.91
CA GLU A 103 1.18 10.05 -2.45
C GLU A 103 0.57 11.01 -3.49
N GLY A 104 1.41 11.78 -4.18
CA GLY A 104 0.98 12.76 -5.19
C GLY A 104 0.49 12.12 -6.50
N GLY A 105 1.08 10.98 -6.88
CA GLY A 105 0.84 10.33 -8.16
C GLY A 105 1.38 11.12 -9.37
N GLY A 106 2.38 11.97 -9.16
CA GLY A 106 3.02 12.78 -10.21
C GLY A 106 4.27 12.12 -10.81
N LEU A 107 4.97 12.87 -11.67
CA LEU A 107 6.22 12.42 -12.32
C LEU A 107 7.50 13.05 -11.72
N SER A 108 7.35 14.12 -10.92
CA SER A 108 8.46 14.82 -10.27
C SER A 108 8.17 15.06 -8.79
N PRO A 109 9.16 14.89 -7.88
CA PRO A 109 8.97 15.21 -6.46
C PRO A 109 8.51 16.65 -6.24
N PHE A 110 7.57 16.83 -5.32
CA PHE A 110 7.02 18.10 -4.85
C PHE A 110 6.28 18.96 -5.89
N ALA A 111 6.10 18.45 -7.11
CA ALA A 111 5.35 19.11 -8.16
C ALA A 111 3.84 19.13 -7.85
N GLU A 112 3.31 18.01 -7.34
CA GLU A 112 1.89 17.90 -7.01
C GLU A 112 1.57 18.56 -5.66
N LYS A 113 0.50 19.35 -5.62
CA LYS A 113 -0.06 19.92 -4.38
C LYS A 113 -1.21 19.11 -3.81
N THR A 114 -1.74 18.16 -4.59
CA THR A 114 -2.84 17.27 -4.25
C THR A 114 -2.43 15.81 -4.43
N GLY A 115 -3.12 14.90 -3.75
CA GLY A 115 -2.87 13.46 -3.85
C GLY A 115 -3.83 12.77 -4.80
N TRP A 116 -3.41 11.60 -5.30
CA TRP A 116 -4.22 10.85 -6.26
C TRP A 116 -5.55 10.38 -5.66
N LEU A 117 -5.58 10.03 -4.36
CA LEU A 117 -6.81 9.58 -3.69
C LEU A 117 -7.75 10.77 -3.48
N GLY A 118 -7.22 11.91 -3.04
CA GLY A 118 -7.99 13.15 -2.92
C GLY A 118 -8.67 13.54 -4.22
N ARG A 119 -7.91 13.59 -5.33
CA ARG A 119 -8.48 13.85 -6.68
C ARG A 119 -9.52 12.82 -7.09
N SER A 120 -9.31 11.54 -6.76
CA SER A 120 -10.27 10.46 -7.09
C SER A 120 -11.58 10.61 -6.31
N LEU A 121 -11.50 11.00 -5.03
CA LEU A 121 -12.67 11.24 -4.19
C LEU A 121 -13.45 12.47 -4.62
N ASP A 122 -12.76 13.54 -5.05
CA ASP A 122 -13.40 14.74 -5.63
C ASP A 122 -14.19 14.39 -6.89
N LEU A 123 -13.57 13.63 -7.81
CA LEU A 123 -14.22 13.13 -9.02
C LEU A 123 -15.44 12.24 -8.71
N ALA A 124 -15.33 11.39 -7.67
CA ALA A 124 -16.42 10.52 -7.24
C ALA A 124 -17.49 11.24 -6.39
N GLN A 125 -17.27 12.50 -6.00
CA GLN A 125 -18.11 13.25 -5.07
C GLN A 125 -18.35 12.49 -3.74
N VAL A 126 -17.29 11.89 -3.19
CA VAL A 126 -17.32 11.13 -1.94
C VAL A 126 -16.40 11.79 -0.90
N PRO A 127 -16.82 11.94 0.37
CA PRO A 127 -15.96 12.52 1.39
C PRO A 127 -14.78 11.62 1.75
N GLY A 128 -13.71 12.22 2.28
CA GLY A 128 -12.53 11.50 2.78
C GLY A 128 -12.19 11.83 4.22
N ARG A 129 -11.57 10.90 4.95
CA ARG A 129 -11.01 11.16 6.27
C ARG A 129 -9.62 10.57 6.40
N ALA A 130 -8.68 11.38 6.89
CA ALA A 130 -7.34 10.95 7.27
C ALA A 130 -7.26 10.66 8.78
N LEU A 131 -6.37 9.73 9.12
CA LEU A 131 -5.92 9.48 10.49
C LEU A 131 -4.42 9.76 10.57
N SER A 132 -4.05 11.04 10.72
CA SER A 132 -2.66 11.50 10.64
C SER A 132 -2.46 12.77 11.46
N LEU A 133 -1.21 13.08 11.82
CA LEU A 133 -0.85 14.33 12.49
C LEU A 133 -1.22 15.53 11.62
N ASP A 134 -0.68 15.57 10.40
CA ASP A 134 -1.03 16.56 9.38
C ASP A 134 -1.88 15.91 8.29
N MET A 135 -2.63 16.74 7.55
CA MET A 135 -3.36 16.28 6.37
C MET A 135 -2.36 15.68 5.35
N PRO A 136 -2.38 14.34 5.12
CA PRO A 136 -1.40 13.68 4.28
C PRO A 136 -1.61 14.07 2.82
N LEU A 137 -0.53 14.11 2.02
CA LEU A 137 -0.63 14.56 0.62
C LEU A 137 -1.61 13.69 -0.16
N ILE A 138 -1.61 12.37 0.07
CA ILE A 138 -2.47 11.41 -0.63
C ILE A 138 -3.96 11.81 -0.67
N LEU A 139 -4.46 12.45 0.40
CA LEU A 139 -5.88 12.82 0.54
C LEU A 139 -6.20 14.26 0.12
N ARG A 140 -5.20 15.12 -0.06
CA ARG A 140 -5.41 16.53 -0.46
C ARG A 140 -6.04 16.60 -1.85
N GLY A 141 -6.92 17.57 -2.08
CA GLY A 141 -7.51 17.87 -3.40
C GLY A 141 -9.02 17.73 -3.50
N ASN A 142 -9.66 17.12 -2.49
CA ASN A 142 -11.12 17.12 -2.34
C ASN A 142 -11.54 18.20 -1.33
N LYS A 143 -12.67 18.86 -1.58
CA LYS A 143 -13.24 19.91 -0.72
C LYS A 143 -13.90 19.37 0.55
N ASP A 144 -14.35 18.11 0.54
CA ASP A 144 -15.02 17.43 1.65
C ASP A 144 -14.10 16.39 2.28
N ILE A 145 -13.03 16.86 2.92
CA ILE A 145 -12.05 16.03 3.63
C ILE A 145 -11.85 16.51 5.05
N ASP A 146 -11.62 15.54 5.94
CA ASP A 146 -11.37 15.76 7.35
C ASP A 146 -10.08 15.04 7.79
N ASN A 147 -9.46 15.50 8.87
CA ASN A 147 -8.29 14.85 9.47
C ASN A 147 -8.46 14.73 10.97
N PHE A 148 -8.27 13.53 11.50
CA PHE A 148 -8.35 13.25 12.92
C PHE A 148 -7.10 12.53 13.39
N TYR A 149 -6.37 13.13 14.34
CA TYR A 149 -5.27 12.46 15.01
C TYR A 149 -5.73 11.87 16.35
N PRO A 150 -5.86 10.54 16.48
CA PRO A 150 -6.24 9.93 17.75
C PRO A 150 -5.06 9.98 18.73
N ALA A 151 -5.06 10.97 19.64
CA ALA A 151 -4.08 11.04 20.73
C ALA A 151 -4.19 9.86 21.73
N SER A 152 -5.32 9.14 21.70
CA SER A 152 -5.53 7.91 22.46
C SER A 152 -6.51 7.01 21.70
N ILE A 153 -6.15 5.74 21.50
CA ILE A 153 -7.05 4.71 20.96
C ILE A 153 -7.48 3.81 22.13
N LYS A 154 -8.72 3.99 22.61
CA LYS A 154 -9.28 3.12 23.65
C LYS A 154 -9.26 1.67 23.18
N ASN A 155 -8.84 0.75 24.04
CA ASN A 155 -8.73 -0.68 23.77
C ASN A 155 -7.67 -1.09 22.72
N SER A 156 -6.68 -0.24 22.39
CA SER A 156 -5.52 -0.70 21.62
C SER A 156 -4.63 -1.57 22.50
N THR A 157 -4.75 -2.89 22.39
CA THR A 157 -3.75 -3.82 22.95
C THR A 157 -2.68 -4.06 21.92
N LEU A 158 -1.44 -3.65 22.19
CA LEU A 158 -0.26 -4.21 21.52
C LEU A 158 -0.19 -5.68 21.97
N LYS A 159 -0.59 -6.59 21.09
CA LYS A 159 -0.34 -8.03 21.26
C LYS A 159 0.81 -8.44 20.37
#